data_AF-A0A8T0N0M3-F1
#
_entry.id   AF-A0A8T0N0M3-F1
#
_cell.length_a   1.000
_cell.length_b   1.000
_cell.length_c   1.000
_cell.angle_alpha   90.00
_cell.angle_beta   90.00
_cell.angle_gamma   90.00
#
_symmetry.space_group_name_H-M   'P 1'
#
loop_
_entity.id
_entity.type
_entity.pdbx_description
1 polymer ?
#
loop_
_entity_poly.entity_id
_entity_poly.type
_entity_poly.pdbx_seq_one_letter_code
_entity_poly.pdbx_strand_id
1 'polypeptide(L)'
;MAARLAVPALLLLLLLASSAAAAVGDEGPEKVAVALYYESLCPYSASFVVDRLARVFEDGLLDAVDLTLLPYGNARVHAGGEISCQVRRAGSARYFVPTSELWLTCWLDLLGLDSRSSAW
;
A
#
# COMPACT_ATOMS: atom_id res chain seq x y z
N MET A 1 -7.88 0.24 -59.66
CA MET A 1 -8.07 -0.76 -58.58
C MET A 1 -7.07 -0.60 -57.43
N ALA A 2 -5.77 -0.40 -57.68
CA ALA A 2 -4.74 -0.24 -56.63
C ALA A 2 -5.11 0.70 -55.45
N ALA A 3 -5.66 1.88 -55.73
CA ALA A 3 -6.02 2.86 -54.70
C ALA A 3 -7.05 2.35 -53.65
N ARG A 4 -7.88 1.35 -53.98
CA ARG A 4 -8.86 0.79 -53.02
C ARG A 4 -8.26 -0.20 -52.02
N LEU A 5 -7.07 -0.73 -52.31
CA LEU A 5 -6.28 -1.57 -51.39
C LEU A 5 -5.33 -0.72 -50.54
N ALA A 6 -4.95 0.47 -51.00
CA ALA A 6 -4.08 1.39 -50.26
C ALA A 6 -4.74 1.98 -49.01
N VAL A 7 -6.04 2.29 -49.04
CA VAL A 7 -6.78 2.87 -47.89
C VAL A 7 -6.80 1.95 -46.67
N PRO A 8 -7.23 0.66 -46.74
CA PRO A 8 -7.20 -0.21 -45.56
C PRO A 8 -5.78 -0.51 -45.08
N ALA A 9 -4.79 -0.60 -45.98
CA ALA A 9 -3.39 -0.78 -45.61
C ALA A 9 -2.84 0.44 -44.83
N LEU A 10 -3.19 1.66 -45.26
CA LEU A 10 -2.81 2.90 -44.57
C LEU A 10 -3.51 3.03 -43.20
N LEU A 11 -4.79 2.65 -43.11
CA LEU A 11 -5.51 2.61 -41.83
C LEU A 11 -4.87 1.62 -40.84
N LEU A 12 -4.48 0.43 -41.32
CA LEU A 12 -3.82 -0.59 -40.52
C LEU A 12 -2.43 -0.12 -40.05
N LEU A 13 -1.65 0.53 -40.92
CA LEU A 13 -0.36 1.14 -40.56
C LEU A 13 -0.51 2.24 -39.49
N LEU A 14 -1.53 3.09 -39.58
CA LEU A 14 -1.82 4.11 -38.57
C LEU A 14 -2.22 3.49 -37.22
N LEU A 15 -3.03 2.42 -37.23
CA LEU A 15 -3.41 1.67 -36.04
C LEU A 15 -2.19 1.01 -35.36
N LEU A 16 -1.29 0.38 -36.12
CA LEU A 16 -0.06 -0.20 -35.58
C LEU A 16 0.88 0.86 -35.01
N ALA A 17 1.05 2.00 -35.71
CA ALA A 17 1.89 3.10 -35.22
C ALA A 17 1.38 3.67 -33.89
N SER A 18 0.06 3.80 -33.72
CA SER A 18 -0.54 4.28 -32.47
C SER A 18 -0.33 3.33 -31.28
N SER A 19 -0.14 2.03 -31.52
CA SER A 19 0.17 1.05 -30.47
C SER A 19 1.63 1.10 -30.01
N ALA A 20 2.57 1.53 -30.87
CA ALA A 20 3.99 1.60 -30.54
C ALA A 20 4.32 2.81 -29.64
N ALA A 21 3.58 3.92 -29.78
CA ALA A 21 3.79 5.13 -28.98
C ALA A 21 3.38 4.98 -27.50
N ALA A 22 2.57 3.97 -27.15
CA ALA A 22 2.02 3.78 -25.80
C ALA A 22 2.99 3.07 -24.81
N ALA A 23 4.19 2.68 -25.27
CA ALA A 23 5.11 1.83 -24.51
C ALA A 23 6.45 2.52 -24.14
N VAL A 24 6.54 3.85 -24.28
CA VAL A 24 7.63 4.61 -23.62
C VAL A 24 7.18 4.88 -22.19
N GLY A 25 7.47 3.94 -21.30
CA GLY A 25 7.45 4.22 -19.86
C GLY A 25 8.49 5.30 -19.58
N ASP A 26 8.05 6.41 -18.99
CA ASP A 26 8.94 7.37 -18.35
C ASP A 26 9.49 6.70 -17.09
N GLU A 27 10.54 5.90 -17.27
CA GLU A 27 11.34 5.33 -16.18
C GLU A 27 12.12 6.50 -15.56
N GLY A 28 11.41 7.30 -14.75
CA GLY A 28 12.03 8.31 -13.88
C GLY A 28 13.11 7.69 -12.99
N PRO A 29 13.94 8.52 -12.34
CA PRO A 29 15.07 8.02 -11.56
C PRO A 29 14.64 6.94 -10.56
N GLU A 30 15.39 5.84 -10.50
CA GLU A 30 15.09 4.67 -9.66
C GLU A 30 14.84 5.10 -8.21
N LYS A 31 13.58 4.96 -7.78
CA LYS A 31 13.14 5.37 -6.46
C LYS A 31 13.66 4.43 -5.38
N VAL A 32 14.13 5.00 -4.27
CA VAL A 32 14.55 4.21 -3.10
C VAL A 32 13.31 3.60 -2.44
N ALA A 33 13.23 2.27 -2.43
CA ALA A 33 12.17 1.57 -1.72
C ALA A 33 12.31 1.72 -0.19
N VAL A 34 11.27 2.23 0.47
CA VAL A 34 11.22 2.45 1.92
C VAL A 34 9.97 1.77 2.49
N ALA A 35 10.15 0.79 3.37
CA ALA A 35 9.06 0.08 4.04
C ALA A 35 9.00 0.45 5.54
N LEU A 36 7.92 1.12 5.96
CA LEU A 36 7.69 1.46 7.36
C LEU A 36 6.76 0.45 8.03
N TYR A 37 7.33 -0.39 8.90
CA TYR A 37 6.55 -1.25 9.80
C TYR A 37 6.17 -0.47 11.06
N TYR A 38 4.87 -0.37 11.38
CA TYR A 38 4.37 0.45 12.49
C TYR A 38 3.21 -0.22 13.23
N GLU A 39 2.87 0.30 14.42
CA GLU A 39 1.66 -0.10 15.17
C GLU A 39 0.76 1.13 15.33
N SER A 40 -0.50 1.01 14.92
CA SER A 40 -1.52 2.06 14.98
C SER A 40 -1.70 2.67 16.37
N LEU A 41 -1.66 1.83 17.42
CA LEU A 41 -1.88 2.21 18.82
C LEU A 41 -0.58 2.44 19.62
N CYS A 42 0.59 2.37 18.99
CA CYS A 42 1.86 2.70 19.64
C CYS A 42 2.11 4.22 19.59
N PRO A 43 2.30 4.90 20.74
CA PRO A 43 2.47 6.36 20.77
C PRO A 43 3.70 6.85 19.99
N TYR A 44 4.77 6.06 19.95
CA TYR A 44 5.97 6.40 19.18
C TYR A 44 5.77 6.22 17.67
N SER A 45 5.04 5.18 17.24
CA SER A 45 4.68 4.99 15.84
C SER A 45 3.74 6.09 15.36
N ALA A 46 2.72 6.44 16.14
CA ALA A 46 1.79 7.52 15.84
C ALA A 46 2.51 8.87 15.71
N SER A 47 3.34 9.24 16.69
CA SER A 47 4.15 10.47 16.63
C SER A 47 5.16 10.46 15.47
N PHE A 48 5.78 9.32 15.15
CA PHE A 48 6.66 9.23 13.97
C PHE A 48 5.89 9.51 12.67
N VAL A 49 4.72 8.88 12.48
CA VAL A 49 3.91 9.06 11.26
C VAL A 49 3.39 10.49 11.16
N VAL A 50 2.82 11.04 12.24
CA VAL A 50 2.20 12.38 12.23
C VAL A 50 3.23 13.51 12.24
N ASP A 51 4.24 13.47 13.12
CA ASP A 51 5.12 14.62 13.35
C ASP A 51 6.35 14.65 12.42
N ARG A 52 6.72 13.51 11.85
CA ARG A 52 7.93 13.35 11.01
C ARG A 52 7.62 12.89 9.61
N LEU A 53 6.93 11.75 9.44
CA LEU A 53 6.69 11.16 8.13
C LEU A 53 5.77 12.04 7.27
N ALA A 54 4.79 12.72 7.86
CA ALA A 54 3.94 13.67 7.13
C ALA A 54 4.74 14.76 6.37
N ARG A 55 5.92 15.15 6.86
CA ARG A 55 6.79 16.15 6.21
C ARG A 55 7.40 15.66 4.90
N VAL A 56 7.54 14.35 4.73
CA VAL A 56 8.02 13.70 3.48
C VAL A 56 7.13 14.07 2.28
N PHE A 57 5.85 14.36 2.53
CA PHE A 57 4.86 14.78 1.53
C PHE A 57 4.96 16.28 1.20
N GLU A 58 5.65 17.08 2.01
CA GLU A 58 5.84 18.53 1.83
C GLU A 58 7.22 18.86 1.25
N ASP A 59 8.26 18.13 1.67
CA ASP A 59 9.67 18.41 1.34
C ASP A 59 10.14 17.79 -0.01
N GLY A 60 9.22 17.28 -0.84
CA GLY A 60 9.54 16.68 -2.16
C GLY A 60 10.24 15.32 -2.11
N LEU A 61 10.48 14.75 -0.92
CA LEU A 61 11.18 13.47 -0.76
C LEU A 61 10.44 12.29 -1.43
N LEU A 62 9.11 12.39 -1.60
CA LEU A 62 8.32 11.43 -2.39
C LEU A 62 8.77 11.29 -3.85
N ASP A 63 9.45 12.28 -4.44
CA ASP A 63 9.96 12.18 -5.81
C ASP A 63 11.15 11.21 -5.90
N ALA A 64 11.84 10.96 -4.78
CA ALA A 64 13.02 10.09 -4.69
C ALA A 64 12.76 8.73 -4.00
N VAL A 65 11.60 8.53 -3.36
CA VAL A 65 11.27 7.30 -2.63
C VAL A 65 9.97 6.65 -3.07
N ASP A 66 9.91 5.33 -2.93
CA ASP A 66 8.67 4.55 -2.97
C ASP A 66 8.35 4.07 -1.55
N LEU A 67 7.31 4.64 -0.93
CA LEU A 67 7.02 4.50 0.49
C LEU A 67 5.85 3.53 0.73
N THR A 68 6.16 2.35 1.26
CA THR A 68 5.17 1.35 1.69
C THR A 68 4.93 1.42 3.19
N LEU A 69 3.66 1.49 3.61
CA LEU A 69 3.26 1.49 5.03
C LEU A 69 2.69 0.12 5.43
N LEU A 70 3.24 -0.47 6.49
CA LEU A 70 2.94 -1.83 6.93
C LEU A 70 2.51 -1.86 8.41
N PRO A 71 1.20 -1.78 8.70
CA PRO A 71 0.66 -1.87 10.06
C PRO A 71 0.79 -3.30 10.59
N TYR A 72 1.87 -3.56 11.33
CA TYR A 72 2.18 -4.86 11.93
C TYR A 72 3.02 -4.68 13.21
N GLY A 73 4.21 -4.08 13.08
CA GLY A 73 5.13 -3.80 14.19
C GLY A 73 5.38 -5.00 15.11
N ASN A 74 5.09 -4.87 16.41
CA ASN A 74 5.29 -5.94 17.40
C ASN A 74 4.18 -7.01 17.46
N ALA A 75 3.29 -7.07 16.46
CA ALA A 75 2.32 -8.15 16.34
C ALA A 75 3.00 -9.52 16.21
N ARG A 76 2.32 -10.58 16.68
CA ARG A 76 2.82 -11.96 16.61
C ARG A 76 1.82 -12.86 15.90
N VAL A 77 2.30 -13.65 14.94
CA VAL A 77 1.56 -14.76 14.33
C VAL A 77 1.74 -16.01 15.19
N HIS A 78 0.64 -16.67 15.53
CA HIS A 78 0.57 -17.91 16.29
C HIS A 78 0.31 -19.10 15.35
N ALA A 79 0.39 -20.32 15.89
CA ALA A 79 0.05 -21.53 15.15
C ALA A 79 -1.39 -21.44 14.61
N GLY A 80 -1.58 -21.75 13.33
CA GLY A 80 -2.88 -21.64 12.64
C GLY A 80 -3.13 -20.30 11.94
N GLY A 81 -2.33 -19.26 12.16
CA GLY A 81 -2.49 -17.95 11.49
C GLY A 81 -3.30 -16.90 12.28
N GLU A 82 -3.57 -17.15 13.56
CA GLU A 82 -4.01 -16.12 14.51
C GLU A 82 -2.90 -15.08 14.71
N ILE A 83 -3.24 -13.80 14.81
CA ILE A 83 -2.32 -12.67 14.94
C ILE A 83 -2.76 -11.80 16.12
N SER A 84 -1.84 -11.47 17.02
CA SER A 84 -2.11 -10.62 18.19
C SER A 84 -1.34 -9.29 18.13
N CYS A 85 -2.04 -8.14 18.16
CA CYS A 85 -1.41 -6.81 18.25
C CYS A 85 -1.06 -6.47 19.74
N GLN A 86 -0.01 -5.69 20.03
CA GLN A 86 0.37 -5.32 21.41
C GLN A 86 -0.31 -4.03 21.90
N VAL A 87 -1.56 -4.12 22.37
CA VAL A 87 -2.31 -2.94 22.82
C VAL A 87 -2.09 -2.67 24.31
N ARG A 88 -1.56 -1.49 24.66
CA ARG A 88 -1.26 -1.10 26.07
C ARG A 88 -2.42 -0.47 26.85
N ARG A 89 -3.60 -0.35 26.26
CA ARG A 89 -4.87 -0.04 26.96
C ARG A 89 -6.00 -0.89 26.36
N ALA A 90 -6.68 -1.64 27.22
CA ALA A 90 -7.74 -2.61 26.89
C ALA A 90 -7.28 -3.89 26.15
N GLY A 91 -6.64 -4.80 26.89
CA GLY A 91 -6.51 -6.22 26.52
C GLY A 91 -5.52 -6.57 25.41
N SER A 92 -5.24 -7.86 25.26
CA SER A 92 -4.55 -8.39 24.09
C SER A 92 -5.57 -8.69 23.01
N ALA A 93 -5.66 -7.84 21.99
CA ALA A 93 -6.51 -8.08 20.84
C ALA A 93 -5.93 -9.22 19.98
N ARG A 94 -6.74 -10.23 19.68
CA ARG A 94 -6.36 -11.44 18.93
C ARG A 94 -7.29 -11.63 17.75
N TYR A 95 -6.73 -11.73 16.55
CA TYR A 95 -7.46 -11.72 15.29
C TYR A 95 -6.97 -12.81 14.34
N PHE A 96 -7.87 -13.52 13.67
CA PHE A 96 -7.52 -14.41 12.57
C PHE A 96 -7.66 -13.64 11.27
N VAL A 97 -6.55 -13.34 10.59
CA VAL A 97 -6.54 -12.40 9.45
C VAL A 97 -5.60 -12.90 8.34
N PRO A 98 -6.06 -13.02 7.08
CA PRO A 98 -5.13 -13.18 5.95
C PRO A 98 -4.26 -11.93 5.84
N THR A 99 -2.99 -12.09 5.48
CA THR A 99 -1.97 -11.02 5.57
C THR A 99 -2.28 -9.74 4.80
N SER A 100 -3.20 -9.79 3.82
CA SER A 100 -3.69 -8.64 3.05
C SER A 100 -4.77 -7.80 3.75
N GLU A 101 -5.28 -8.19 4.93
CA GLU A 101 -6.32 -7.45 5.68
C GLU A 101 -5.85 -6.95 7.06
N LEU A 102 -4.61 -7.24 7.45
CA LEU A 102 -3.99 -6.79 8.71
C LEU A 102 -4.05 -5.26 8.92
N TRP A 103 -4.00 -4.51 7.81
CA TRP A 103 -4.13 -3.06 7.80
C TRP A 103 -5.53 -2.56 8.13
N LEU A 104 -6.57 -3.35 7.87
CA LEU A 104 -7.93 -3.05 8.28
C LEU A 104 -8.15 -3.42 9.75
N THR A 105 -7.60 -4.53 10.26
CA THR A 105 -7.98 -5.03 11.59
C THR A 105 -7.43 -4.21 12.76
N CYS A 106 -6.10 -4.04 12.90
CA CYS A 106 -5.57 -3.14 13.94
C CYS A 106 -5.84 -1.62 13.59
N TRP A 107 -6.60 -1.28 12.52
CA TRP A 107 -7.11 0.08 12.20
C TRP A 107 -8.60 0.24 12.54
N LEU A 108 -9.45 -0.78 12.37
CA LEU A 108 -10.84 -0.78 12.86
C LEU A 108 -10.91 -0.64 14.38
N ASP A 109 -9.88 -1.10 15.10
CA ASP A 109 -9.65 -0.82 16.52
C ASP A 109 -9.52 0.69 16.83
N LEU A 110 -8.88 1.50 15.96
CA LEU A 110 -8.80 2.96 16.15
C LEU A 110 -10.18 3.64 16.05
N LEU A 111 -11.12 3.04 15.31
CA LEU A 111 -12.47 3.56 15.15
C LEU A 111 -13.43 3.00 16.22
N GLY A 112 -13.01 2.03 17.04
CA GLY A 112 -13.86 1.36 18.02
C GLY A 112 -15.01 0.55 17.39
N LEU A 113 -14.84 0.12 16.14
CA LEU A 113 -15.91 -0.52 15.34
C LEU A 113 -15.86 -2.05 15.35
N ASP A 114 -14.78 -2.69 15.84
CA ASP A 114 -14.75 -4.15 15.90
C ASP A 114 -15.42 -4.72 17.16
N SER A 115 -16.65 -5.18 16.96
CA SER A 115 -17.44 -5.93 17.93
C SER A 115 -16.95 -7.37 18.15
N ARG A 116 -15.90 -7.81 17.44
CA ARG A 116 -15.30 -9.15 17.53
C ARG A 116 -14.16 -9.25 18.55
N SER A 117 -14.00 -8.25 19.40
CA SER A 117 -13.20 -8.27 20.63
C SER A 117 -13.84 -9.15 21.72
N SER A 118 -14.15 -10.41 21.39
CA SER A 118 -14.66 -11.39 22.35
C SER A 118 -13.56 -11.79 23.34
N ALA A 119 -13.72 -11.34 24.58
CA ALA A 119 -12.84 -11.69 25.69
C ALA A 119 -12.81 -13.21 25.91
N TRP A 120 -11.65 -13.81 25.64
CA TRP A 120 -11.24 -15.17 26.01
C TRP A 120 -9.75 -15.14 26.42
#